data_AF-A0A939NIK6-F1
#
_entry.id   AF-A0A939NIK6-F1
#
_cell.length_a   1.000
_cell.length_b   1.000
_cell.length_c   1.000
_cell.angle_alpha   90.00
_cell.angle_beta   90.00
_cell.angle_gamma   90.00
#
_symmetry.space_group_name_H-M   'P 1'
#
loop_
_entity.id
_entity.type
_entity.pdbx_description
1 polymer ?
#
loop_
_entity_poly.entity_id
_entity_poly.type
_entity_poly.pdbx_seq_one_letter_code
_entity_poly.pdbx_strand_id
1 'polypeptide(L)'
;MVGASGVTTIWEEGNPSKITSLIQQHAITMIHFVPSMLGVFVDYIKSTNEVAEIASINTVLATGEALKSEQANRFNSVIGQPNDTLLIDLYGPTEASIEVTYNPLPPTQSTIL
;
A
#
# COMPACT_ATOMS: atom_id res chain seq x y z
N MET A 1 17.05 15.20 -4.36
CA MET A 1 16.18 14.77 -3.25
C MET A 1 15.90 13.30 -3.44
N VAL A 2 16.52 12.42 -2.67
CA VAL A 2 16.13 11.01 -2.61
C VAL A 2 16.03 10.67 -1.13
N GLY A 3 14.86 10.97 -0.56
CA GLY A 3 14.53 10.63 0.82
C GLY A 3 13.72 9.35 0.79
N ALA A 4 14.38 8.20 0.79
CA ALA A 4 13.72 6.96 1.17
C ALA A 4 13.54 7.03 2.69
N SER A 5 12.33 7.38 3.14
CA SER A 5 12.03 7.52 4.56
C SER A 5 11.41 6.23 5.10
N GLY A 6 12.22 5.44 5.80
CA GLY A 6 11.82 4.49 6.83
C GLY A 6 11.00 3.26 6.42
N VAL A 7 11.67 2.15 6.11
CA VAL A 7 11.07 0.81 6.31
C VAL A 7 11.07 0.55 7.81
N THR A 8 9.99 0.89 8.49
CA THR A 8 9.82 0.57 9.91
C THR A 8 9.14 -0.79 10.03
N THR A 9 9.85 -1.79 10.55
CA THR A 9 9.28 -3.09 10.91
C THR A 9 8.51 -2.95 12.23
N ILE A 10 7.22 -2.65 12.17
CA ILE A 10 6.32 -2.58 13.33
C ILE A 10 5.37 -3.78 13.35
N TRP A 11 5.83 -4.96 13.78
CA TRP A 11 4.95 -6.14 13.81
C TRP A 11 5.10 -6.98 15.08
N GLU A 12 4.98 -6.37 16.26
CA GLU A 12 4.70 -7.15 17.48
C GLU A 12 3.22 -7.13 17.91
N GLU A 13 2.39 -6.18 17.43
CA GLU A 13 0.98 -6.08 17.89
C GLU A 13 -0.09 -6.09 16.79
N GLY A 14 0.24 -5.87 15.52
CA GLY A 14 -0.74 -5.92 14.42
C GLY A 14 -1.96 -4.99 14.58
N ASN A 15 -1.90 -4.00 15.47
CA ASN A 15 -3.04 -3.16 15.82
C ASN A 15 -3.29 -2.09 14.74
N PRO A 16 -4.42 -2.14 14.01
CA PRO A 16 -4.68 -1.23 12.89
C PRO A 16 -4.71 0.25 13.27
N SER A 17 -5.21 0.61 14.45
CA SER A 17 -5.30 2.03 14.85
C SER A 17 -3.92 2.64 15.09
N LYS A 18 -3.02 1.89 15.73
CA LYS A 18 -1.63 2.30 15.95
C LYS A 18 -0.87 2.42 14.63
N ILE A 19 -1.12 1.51 13.68
CA ILE A 19 -0.55 1.58 12.33
C ILE A 19 -1.02 2.86 11.64
N THR A 20 -2.32 3.16 11.65
CA THR A 20 -2.87 4.39 11.06
C THR A 20 -2.24 5.64 11.67
N SER A 21 -2.14 5.72 13.00
CA SER A 21 -1.48 6.85 13.69
C SER A 21 -0.02 7.02 13.28
N LEU A 22 0.74 5.92 13.13
CA LEU A 22 2.14 5.99 12.70
C LEU A 22 2.27 6.42 11.23
N ILE A 23 1.38 5.96 10.36
CA ILE A 23 1.34 6.40 8.96
C ILE A 23 1.14 7.91 8.89
N GLN A 24 0.13 8.42 9.59
CA GLN A 24 -0.21 9.84 9.64
C GLN A 24 0.94 10.67 10.24
N GLN A 25 1.50 10.23 11.38
CA GLN A 25 2.55 10.96 12.10
C GLN A 25 3.86 11.05 11.31
N HIS A 26 4.20 10.00 10.57
CA HIS A 26 5.50 9.89 9.89
C HIS A 26 5.42 10.04 8.37
N ALA A 27 4.22 10.31 7.83
CA ALA A 27 3.96 10.38 6.40
C ALA A 27 4.53 9.16 5.66
N ILE A 28 4.27 7.96 6.20
CA ILE A 28 4.78 6.72 5.63
C ILE A 28 4.24 6.57 4.20
N THR A 29 5.11 6.24 3.26
CA THR A 29 4.74 6.12 1.83
C THR A 29 4.63 4.67 1.37
N MET A 30 5.28 3.75 2.07
CA MET A 30 5.30 2.33 1.75
C MET A 30 5.14 1.51 3.02
N ILE A 31 4.25 0.51 2.96
CA ILE A 31 4.02 -0.43 4.05
C ILE A 31 3.96 -1.86 3.52
N HIS A 32 4.26 -2.81 4.38
CA HIS A 32 4.33 -4.21 4.04
C HIS A 32 3.46 -5.02 5.00
N PHE A 33 2.55 -5.86 4.47
CA PHE A 33 1.67 -6.71 5.25
C PHE A 33 1.84 -8.19 4.88
N VAL A 34 1.49 -9.08 5.80
CA VAL A 34 1.05 -10.43 5.44
C VAL A 34 -0.42 -10.36 5.00
N PRO A 35 -0.90 -11.06 3.94
CA PRO A 35 -2.28 -10.98 3.46
C PRO A 35 -3.38 -11.08 4.53
N SER A 36 -3.24 -11.97 5.52
CA SER A 36 -4.14 -12.04 6.68
C SER A 36 -4.25 -10.70 7.43
N MET A 37 -3.12 -10.05 7.71
CA MET A 37 -3.05 -8.74 8.36
C MET A 37 -3.52 -7.59 7.46
N LEU A 38 -3.25 -7.67 6.16
CA LEU A 38 -3.77 -6.71 5.18
C LEU A 38 -5.30 -6.69 5.23
N GLY A 39 -5.93 -7.87 5.29
CA GLY A 39 -7.38 -7.99 5.44
C GLY A 39 -7.88 -7.25 6.68
N VAL A 40 -7.31 -7.54 7.85
CA VAL A 40 -7.70 -6.88 9.11
C VAL A 40 -7.56 -5.36 9.02
N PHE A 41 -6.47 -4.87 8.42
CA PHE A 41 -6.23 -3.45 8.26
C PHE A 41 -7.24 -2.78 7.31
N VAL A 42 -7.52 -3.39 6.15
CA VAL A 42 -8.52 -2.89 5.20
C VAL A 42 -9.92 -2.85 5.84
N ASP A 43 -10.26 -3.86 6.62
CA ASP A 43 -11.53 -3.94 7.35
C ASP A 43 -11.66 -2.81 8.36
N TYR A 44 -10.59 -2.57 9.12
CA TYR A 44 -10.51 -1.45 10.05
C TYR A 44 -10.72 -0.11 9.33
N ILE A 45 -9.93 0.19 8.29
CA ILE A 45 -10.03 1.46 7.54
C ILE A 45 -11.44 1.67 6.98
N LYS A 46 -12.06 0.62 6.45
CA LYS A 46 -13.44 0.67 5.96
C LYS A 46 -14.42 0.99 7.08
N SER A 47 -14.25 0.38 8.25
CA SER A 47 -15.17 0.54 9.39
C SER A 47 -15.05 1.89 10.08
N THR A 48 -13.85 2.48 10.12
CA THR A 48 -13.58 3.78 10.74
C THR A 48 -13.68 4.94 9.76
N ASN A 49 -13.73 4.66 8.46
CA ASN A 49 -13.70 5.67 7.38
C ASN A 49 -12.43 6.55 7.42
N GLU A 50 -11.30 5.99 7.86
CA GLU A 50 -10.02 6.68 8.04
C GLU A 50 -9.11 6.61 6.81
N VAL A 51 -9.65 6.37 5.62
CA VAL A 51 -8.85 6.23 4.39
C VAL A 51 -8.01 7.48 4.10
N ALA A 52 -8.50 8.67 4.44
CA ALA A 52 -7.77 9.93 4.29
C ALA A 52 -6.54 10.04 5.20
N GLU A 53 -6.56 9.38 6.37
CA GLU A 53 -5.46 9.41 7.35
C GLU A 53 -4.22 8.63 6.88
N ILE A 54 -4.41 7.76 5.88
CA ILE A 54 -3.34 6.96 5.28
C ILE A 54 -3.04 7.38 3.83
N ALA A 55 -3.46 8.58 3.42
CA ALA A 55 -3.29 9.09 2.05
C ALA A 55 -1.83 9.27 1.61
N SER A 56 -0.87 9.28 2.53
CA SER A 56 0.56 9.30 2.19
C SER A 56 1.05 7.98 1.59
N ILE A 57 0.34 6.87 1.82
CA ILE A 57 0.72 5.54 1.35
C ILE A 57 0.45 5.44 -0.15
N ASN A 58 1.51 5.29 -0.93
CA ASN A 58 1.42 5.03 -2.36
C ASN A 58 1.67 3.56 -2.72
N THR A 59 2.32 2.78 -1.84
CA THR A 59 2.63 1.38 -2.11
C THR A 59 2.37 0.49 -0.89
N VAL A 60 1.67 -0.61 -1.11
CA VAL A 60 1.47 -1.70 -0.14
C VAL A 60 2.03 -2.98 -0.72
N LEU A 61 2.92 -3.61 0.03
CA LEU A 61 3.49 -4.91 -0.32
C LEU A 61 2.78 -6.00 0.49
N ALA A 62 2.43 -7.12 -0.14
CA ALA A 62 1.89 -8.30 0.53
C ALA A 62 2.85 -9.49 0.39
N THR A 63 3.26 -10.15 1.48
CA THR A 63 4.10 -11.38 1.40
C THR A 63 3.74 -12.42 2.46
N GLY A 64 4.35 -13.61 2.40
CA GLY A 64 4.29 -14.62 3.47
C GLY A 64 3.04 -15.51 3.46
N GLU A 65 1.98 -15.10 2.79
CA GLU A 65 0.81 -15.93 2.49
C GLU A 65 0.38 -15.67 1.04
N ALA A 66 -0.46 -16.55 0.49
CA ALA A 66 -1.07 -16.33 -0.81
C ALA A 66 -2.11 -15.19 -0.71
N LEU A 67 -1.98 -14.15 -1.54
CA LEU A 67 -2.96 -13.09 -1.64
C LEU A 67 -4.19 -13.56 -2.42
N LYS A 68 -5.36 -13.61 -1.76
CA LYS A 68 -6.61 -14.01 -2.42
C LYS A 68 -7.17 -12.85 -3.24
N SER A 69 -7.78 -13.15 -4.39
CA SER A 69 -8.40 -12.14 -5.26
C SER A 69 -9.44 -11.28 -4.54
N GLU A 70 -10.20 -11.86 -3.60
CA GLU A 70 -11.16 -11.12 -2.78
C GLU A 70 -10.48 -10.06 -1.89
N GLN A 71 -9.33 -10.38 -1.29
CA GLN A 71 -8.55 -9.44 -0.48
C GLN A 71 -8.00 -8.30 -1.35
N ALA A 72 -7.47 -8.61 -2.52
CA ALA A 72 -6.99 -7.61 -3.48
C ALA A 72 -8.11 -6.67 -3.97
N ASN A 73 -9.27 -7.23 -4.33
CA ASN A 73 -10.43 -6.43 -4.75
C ASN A 73 -10.92 -5.53 -3.62
N ARG A 74 -11.00 -6.05 -2.39
CA ARG A 74 -11.39 -5.27 -1.23
C ARG A 74 -10.41 -4.14 -0.96
N PHE A 75 -9.10 -4.43 -0.98
CA PHE A 75 -8.05 -3.41 -0.86
C PHE A 75 -8.22 -2.30 -1.90
N ASN A 76 -8.36 -2.67 -3.18
CA ASN A 76 -8.49 -1.70 -4.26
C ASN A 76 -9.72 -0.80 -4.10
N SER A 77 -10.86 -1.35 -3.66
CA SER A 77 -12.07 -0.55 -3.44
C SER A 77 -12.00 0.38 -2.22
N VAL A 78 -11.31 -0.01 -1.15
CA VAL A 78 -11.28 0.74 0.12
C VAL A 78 -10.11 1.72 0.18
N ILE A 79 -8.95 1.36 -0.37
CA ILE A 79 -7.69 2.11 -0.22
C ILE A 79 -7.10 2.47 -1.59
N GLY A 80 -6.96 1.47 -2.48
CA GLY A 80 -6.25 1.65 -3.74
C GLY A 80 -6.83 2.76 -4.63
N GLN A 81 -8.13 2.69 -4.94
CA GLN A 81 -8.81 3.70 -5.76
C GLN A 81 -8.95 5.06 -5.06
N PRO A 82 -9.32 5.15 -3.77
CA PRO A 82 -9.42 6.44 -3.09
C PRO A 82 -8.10 7.21 -2.96
N ASN A 83 -6.99 6.51 -2.76
CA ASN A 83 -5.69 7.13 -2.48
C ASN A 83 -4.64 6.97 -3.60
N ASP A 84 -5.00 6.36 -4.73
CA ASP A 84 -4.07 5.96 -5.79
C ASP A 84 -2.91 5.08 -5.26
N THR A 85 -3.25 4.15 -4.36
CA THR A 85 -2.29 3.24 -3.72
C THR A 85 -2.14 1.94 -4.48
N LEU A 86 -0.91 1.55 -4.80
CA LEU A 86 -0.58 0.29 -5.46
C LEU A 86 -0.48 -0.87 -4.47
N LEU A 87 -1.14 -1.99 -4.74
CA LEU A 87 -0.91 -3.27 -4.06
C LEU A 87 0.00 -4.17 -4.90
N ILE A 88 1.12 -4.59 -4.32
CA ILE A 88 2.06 -5.53 -4.95
C ILE A 88 2.06 -6.83 -4.15
N ASP A 89 1.67 -7.92 -4.81
CA ASP A 89 1.82 -9.26 -4.27
C ASP A 89 3.27 -9.74 -4.49
N LEU A 90 3.98 -9.96 -3.39
CA LEU A 90 5.34 -10.49 -3.35
C LEU A 90 5.35 -11.98 -3.02
N TYR A 91 4.20 -12.65 -3.08
CA TYR A 91 4.13 -14.10 -3.01
C TYR A 91 4.75 -14.72 -4.25
N GLY A 92 6.04 -15.05 -4.16
CA GLY A 92 6.78 -15.85 -5.12
C GLY A 92 7.60 -16.91 -4.39
N PRO A 93 7.57 -18.19 -4.81
CA PRO A 93 8.42 -19.22 -4.23
C PRO A 93 9.85 -18.98 -4.73
N THR A 94 10.68 -18.20 -4.05
CA THR A 94 12.15 -18.10 -4.29
C THR A 94 12.69 -17.83 -5.73
N GLU A 95 11.91 -17.68 -6.80
CA GLU A 95 12.40 -17.73 -8.20
C GLU A 95 11.91 -16.62 -9.16
N ALA A 96 11.26 -15.55 -8.69
CA ALA A 96 10.87 -14.45 -9.59
C ALA A 96 11.17 -13.07 -8.99
N SER A 97 12.30 -12.51 -9.39
CA SER A 97 12.66 -11.09 -9.26
C SER A 97 11.53 -10.20 -9.80
N ILE A 98 11.11 -9.25 -8.98
CA ILE A 98 10.10 -8.24 -9.33
C ILE A 98 10.73 -7.30 -10.37
N GLU A 99 10.42 -7.48 -11.65
CA GLU A 99 10.60 -6.42 -12.65
C GLU A 99 9.22 -5.90 -13.05
N VAL A 100 8.70 -4.95 -12.27
CA VAL A 100 7.57 -4.13 -12.70
C VAL A 100 8.16 -3.00 -13.54
N THR A 101 8.13 -3.14 -14.86
CA THR A 101 8.44 -2.03 -15.76
C THR A 101 7.35 -0.97 -15.60
N TYR A 102 7.66 0.13 -14.89
CA TYR A 102 6.83 1.32 -14.79
C TYR A 102 7.30 2.35 -15.83
N ASN A 103 6.43 2.73 -16.76
CA ASN A 103 6.68 3.81 -17.72
C ASN A 103 5.66 4.93 -17.52
N PRO A 104 5.98 5.97 -16.73
CA PRO A 104 5.14 7.16 -16.63
C PRO A 104 5.26 7.97 -17.93
N LEU A 105 4.17 8.07 -18.69
CA LEU A 105 4.09 9.03 -19.80
C LEU A 105 3.77 10.41 -19.24
N PRO A 106 4.59 11.45 -19.50
CA PRO A 106 4.22 12.82 -19.16
C PRO A 106 3.04 13.29 -20.02
N PRO A 107 2.13 14.12 -19.48
CA PRO A 107 1.06 14.71 -20.27
C PRO A 107 1.67 15.61 -21.36
N THR A 108 1.39 15.28 -22.62
CA THR A 108 1.77 16.09 -23.78
C THR A 108 1.09 17.45 -23.68
N GLN A 109 1.84 18.48 -23.29
CA GLN A 109 1.38 19.86 -23.42
C GLN A 109 1.58 20.28 -24.88
N SER A 110 0.51 20.24 -25.66
CA SER A 110 0.49 20.86 -26.99
C SER A 110 0.55 22.38 -26.81
N THR A 111 1.76 22.94 -26.87
CA THR A 111 1.95 24.37 -27.06
C THR A 111 1.49 24.74 -28.47
N ILE A 112 0.48 25.59 -28.52
CA ILE A 112 0.06 26.35 -29.70
C ILE A 112 1.24 27.22 -30.16
N LEU A 113 1.63 27.09 -31.43
CA LEU A 113 2.13 28.18 -32.27
C LEU A 113 1.43 28.08 -33.63
#